data_AF-R1EN43-F1
#
_entry.id   AF-R1EN43-F1
#
_cell.length_a   1.000
_cell.length_b   1.000
_cell.length_c   1.000
_cell.angle_alpha   90.00
_cell.angle_beta   90.00
_cell.angle_gamma   90.00
#
_symmetry.space_group_name_H-M   'P 1'
#
loop_
_entity.id
_entity.type
_entity.pdbx_description
1 polymer ?
#
loop_
_entity_poly.entity_id
_entity_poly.type
_entity_poly.pdbx_seq_one_letter_code
_entity_poly.pdbx_strand_id
1 'polypeptide(L)'
;MCQTRVSPEPWLVGRWRRVALASTRNRGSRRACLWFCKCLLIFPLLFMGAWALSPLAWAAWSGNTITAESTLAERELAREHLAQHHLRLAAATEWKNDPAMAARVGVLIPCHRSAAEIGRTLKSVIRHIPPGNIVVIDNSNEPNPPDETKAVVASVHPKIVYRYLGVGHKTNALSVGLQQLPRSCDFVLHLDDDTMLPEHFVLDEGKFTDNAVSAISYGIEMVHENQVQAAVDFEFKLFSTTRALADHWSTIWFCHGIVGLWRRERFERAMADHPFLPFGEDNWLGMLNLLHNCRMGMEYRSFVRTFAPPTLLPPPPCVGHLGFHERLQGYGASSVWKQRAHRWYVNAPRRTAWRLLLLLLYDCGEWWRNAGFRLASLLHLWHIWFVLAQLPIELLAISTHGEWLFFALWNGLIYTTGILEGAVMNYVVWRRSPSRQVALRTVILQPAYNYFLHVGYIYGHWRSVLYYIPCWPMEYRGSPKATGLGAGNGLPQL
;
A
#
# COMPACT_ATOMS: atom_id res chain seq x y z
N MET A 1 24.55 -39.66 54.52
CA MET A 1 25.69 -39.54 53.59
C MET A 1 25.46 -38.32 52.71
N CYS A 2 26.40 -37.36 52.83
CA CYS A 2 26.64 -36.10 52.12
C CYS A 2 25.52 -35.40 51.32
N GLN A 3 25.03 -34.30 51.90
CA GLN A 3 24.61 -33.09 51.18
C GLN A 3 25.85 -32.29 50.74
N THR A 4 25.90 -31.84 49.49
CA THR A 4 26.81 -30.78 49.05
C THR A 4 26.00 -29.64 48.42
N ARG A 5 25.84 -28.56 49.19
CA ARG A 5 25.45 -27.23 48.70
C ARG A 5 26.65 -26.63 47.97
N VAL A 6 26.47 -26.23 46.72
CA VAL A 6 27.40 -25.34 46.03
C VAL A 6 26.75 -23.95 46.00
N SER A 7 27.32 -23.02 46.76
CA SER A 7 27.00 -21.59 46.66
C SER A 7 27.70 -20.98 45.44
N PRO A 8 27.07 -20.09 44.67
CA PRO A 8 27.79 -19.35 43.63
C PRO A 8 28.74 -18.33 44.27
N GLU A 9 30.00 -18.32 43.83
CA GLU A 9 31.02 -17.35 44.26
C GLU A 9 30.65 -15.90 43.87
N PRO A 10 30.96 -14.89 44.71
CA PRO A 10 30.66 -13.48 44.44
C PRO A 10 31.55 -12.79 43.38
N TRP A 11 32.43 -13.52 42.70
CA TRP A 11 33.54 -12.92 41.94
C TRP A 11 33.19 -12.37 40.54
N LEU A 12 32.00 -12.67 40.01
CA LEU A 12 31.58 -12.22 38.68
C LEU A 12 30.81 -10.88 38.66
N VAL A 13 30.25 -10.45 39.79
CA VAL A 13 29.46 -9.19 39.86
C VAL A 13 30.35 -7.95 40.02
N GLY A 14 31.57 -8.11 40.58
CA GLY A 14 32.49 -7.01 40.86
C GLY A 14 33.31 -6.48 39.66
N ARG A 15 33.40 -7.24 38.56
CA ARG A 15 34.16 -6.83 37.35
C ARG A 15 33.31 -6.05 36.34
N TRP A 16 32.04 -6.44 36.16
CA TRP A 16 31.13 -5.74 35.25
C TRP A 16 30.76 -4.32 35.75
N ARG A 17 30.64 -4.10 37.07
CA ARG A 17 30.45 -2.75 37.63
C ARG A 17 31.66 -1.83 37.40
N ARG A 18 32.89 -2.35 37.41
CA ARG A 18 34.11 -1.55 37.18
C ARG A 18 34.33 -1.20 35.71
N VAL A 19 33.95 -2.07 34.77
CA VAL A 19 34.00 -1.77 33.33
C VAL A 19 32.89 -0.78 32.92
N ALA A 20 31.69 -0.89 33.50
CA ALA A 20 30.59 0.05 33.26
C ALA A 20 30.87 1.46 33.83
N LEU A 21 31.55 1.57 34.97
CA LEU A 21 31.91 2.87 35.56
C LEU A 21 33.13 3.50 34.88
N ALA A 22 34.09 2.71 34.36
CA ALA A 22 35.26 3.23 33.65
C ALA A 22 34.92 3.86 32.28
N SER A 23 33.87 3.40 31.58
CA SER A 23 33.48 3.98 30.28
C SER A 23 32.74 5.33 30.41
N THR A 24 32.24 5.69 31.59
CA THR A 24 31.46 6.91 31.82
C THR A 24 32.29 8.18 32.08
N ARG A 25 33.61 8.07 32.31
CA ARG A 25 34.47 9.22 32.63
C ARG A 25 35.17 9.87 31.44
N ASN A 26 35.18 9.24 30.27
CA ASN A 26 35.87 9.81 29.12
C ASN A 26 34.94 10.75 28.35
N ARG A 27 35.06 12.07 28.58
CA ARG A 27 34.28 13.10 27.86
C ARG A 27 34.43 12.99 26.34
N GLY A 28 35.54 12.43 25.84
CA GLY A 28 35.78 12.16 24.43
C GLY A 28 34.86 11.06 23.85
N SER A 29 34.63 9.96 24.56
CA SER A 29 33.76 8.87 24.06
C SER A 29 32.29 9.27 24.05
N ARG A 30 31.84 10.06 25.03
CA ARG A 30 30.48 10.63 25.04
C ARG A 30 30.27 11.58 23.86
N ARG A 31 31.26 12.41 23.51
CA ARG A 31 31.16 13.30 22.34
C ARG A 31 31.18 12.53 21.03
N ALA A 32 32.01 11.50 20.90
CA ALA A 32 32.06 10.66 19.71
C ALA A 32 30.77 9.84 19.53
N CYS A 33 30.20 9.30 20.60
CA CYS A 33 28.92 8.59 20.57
C CYS A 33 27.75 9.55 20.30
N LEU A 34 27.75 10.76 20.90
CA LEU A 34 26.78 11.81 20.55
C LEU A 34 26.90 12.21 19.08
N TRP A 35 28.12 12.33 18.55
CA TRP A 35 28.34 12.69 17.15
C TRP A 35 27.86 11.57 16.22
N PHE A 36 28.16 10.31 16.55
CA PHE A 36 27.70 9.14 15.80
C PHE A 36 26.16 8.99 15.84
N CYS A 37 25.53 9.14 17.01
CA CYS A 37 24.07 9.15 17.14
C CYS A 37 23.44 10.35 16.41
N LYS A 38 24.04 11.54 16.49
CA LYS A 38 23.58 12.71 15.73
C LYS A 38 23.72 12.49 14.22
N CYS A 39 24.81 11.91 13.73
CA CYS A 39 24.98 11.58 12.31
C CYS A 39 24.00 10.52 11.83
N LEU A 40 23.74 9.47 12.64
CA LEU A 40 22.74 8.44 12.34
C LEU A 40 21.29 8.96 12.41
N LEU A 41 21.03 10.00 13.20
CA LEU A 41 19.72 10.65 13.30
C LEU A 41 19.52 11.75 12.24
N ILE A 42 20.58 12.44 11.81
CA ILE A 42 20.54 13.49 10.77
C ILE A 42 20.40 12.89 9.36
N PHE A 43 21.03 11.75 9.06
CA PHE A 43 20.95 11.12 7.73
C PHE A 43 19.51 10.75 7.28
N PRO A 44 18.62 10.27 8.17
CA PRO A 44 17.20 10.07 7.89
C PRO A 44 16.43 11.32 7.42
N LEU A 45 16.87 12.55 7.75
CA LEU A 45 16.20 13.79 7.31
C LEU A 45 16.32 14.02 5.80
N LEU A 46 17.46 13.66 5.21
CA LEU A 46 17.61 13.71 3.76
C LEU A 46 16.71 12.68 3.07
N PHE A 47 16.16 11.70 3.82
CA PHE A 47 15.65 10.46 3.26
C PHE A 47 14.18 10.13 3.55
N MET A 48 13.64 10.51 4.71
CA MET A 48 12.18 10.60 4.90
C MET A 48 11.60 11.70 4.01
N GLY A 49 12.35 12.79 3.80
CA GLY A 49 12.12 13.73 2.70
C GLY A 49 12.49 13.20 1.30
N ALA A 50 13.21 12.06 1.16
CA ALA A 50 13.53 11.47 -0.15
C ALA A 50 12.49 10.49 -0.70
N TRP A 51 11.57 9.98 0.14
CA TRP A 51 10.28 9.52 -0.41
C TRP A 51 9.49 10.69 -1.03
N ALA A 52 9.83 11.93 -0.64
CA ALA A 52 9.36 13.20 -1.19
C ALA A 52 10.43 13.94 -2.03
N LEU A 53 11.36 13.24 -2.71
CA LEU A 53 12.14 13.86 -3.80
C LEU A 53 11.25 14.31 -4.99
N SER A 54 9.92 14.15 -4.92
CA SER A 54 8.98 14.36 -6.02
C SER A 54 8.33 15.76 -6.15
N PRO A 55 8.16 16.60 -5.10
CA PRO A 55 7.52 17.92 -5.27
C PRO A 55 8.47 19.12 -5.17
N LEU A 56 9.34 19.16 -4.15
CA LEU A 56 10.20 20.33 -3.86
C LEU A 56 11.38 20.43 -4.84
N ALA A 57 11.97 19.30 -5.23
CA ALA A 57 12.99 19.26 -6.29
C ALA A 57 12.40 19.65 -7.66
N TRP A 58 11.13 19.31 -7.91
CA TRP A 58 10.41 19.75 -9.11
C TRP A 58 10.04 21.23 -9.06
N ALA A 59 9.55 21.73 -7.92
CA ALA A 59 9.23 23.15 -7.72
C ALA A 59 10.48 24.06 -7.76
N ALA A 60 11.63 23.57 -7.28
CA ALA A 60 12.92 24.25 -7.38
C ALA A 60 13.50 24.22 -8.80
N TRP A 61 13.20 23.19 -9.59
CA TRP A 61 13.61 23.08 -11.00
C TRP A 61 12.68 23.83 -11.97
N SER A 62 11.39 23.95 -11.66
CA SER A 62 10.40 24.68 -12.47
C SER A 62 10.40 26.20 -12.24
N GLY A 63 11.57 26.77 -11.92
CA GLY A 63 11.74 28.12 -11.40
C GLY A 63 10.93 29.18 -12.15
N ASN A 64 10.02 29.85 -11.42
CA ASN A 64 9.54 31.19 -11.74
C ASN A 64 9.56 31.97 -10.43
N THR A 65 10.54 32.87 -10.30
CA THR A 65 10.59 33.89 -9.26
C THR A 65 9.42 34.86 -9.46
N ILE A 66 8.52 34.94 -8.47
CA ILE A 66 7.35 35.81 -8.51
C ILE A 66 7.70 37.14 -7.82
N THR A 67 7.67 38.23 -8.59
CA THR A 67 7.68 39.61 -8.08
C THR A 67 6.25 40.17 -8.06
N ALA A 68 6.04 41.25 -7.30
CA ALA A 68 4.74 41.75 -6.81
C ALA A 68 3.82 42.46 -7.84
N GLU A 69 3.90 42.16 -9.14
CA GLU A 69 3.04 42.75 -10.20
C GLU A 69 1.92 41.80 -10.67
N SER A 70 1.31 41.05 -9.74
CA SER A 70 0.68 39.78 -10.09
C SER A 70 -0.77 39.81 -10.60
N THR A 71 -1.49 40.93 -10.67
CA THR A 71 -2.96 40.85 -10.85
C THR A 71 -3.48 40.55 -12.27
N LEU A 72 -2.73 40.86 -13.33
CA LEU A 72 -3.14 40.55 -14.72
C LEU A 72 -2.58 39.18 -15.16
N ALA A 73 -1.31 38.93 -14.83
CA ALA A 73 -0.65 37.64 -15.04
C ALA A 73 -1.35 36.52 -14.27
N GLU A 74 -1.85 36.76 -13.04
CA GLU A 74 -2.65 35.78 -12.30
C GLU A 74 -3.98 35.46 -12.99
N ARG A 75 -4.60 36.42 -13.70
CA ARG A 75 -5.85 36.20 -14.43
C ARG A 75 -5.63 35.45 -15.74
N GLU A 76 -4.56 35.75 -16.48
CA GLU A 76 -4.16 35.00 -17.67
C GLU A 76 -3.69 33.59 -17.31
N LEU A 77 -2.87 33.46 -16.26
CA LEU A 77 -2.47 32.19 -15.70
C LEU A 77 -3.68 31.39 -15.19
N ALA A 78 -4.67 32.03 -14.54
CA ALA A 78 -5.91 31.37 -14.14
C ALA A 78 -6.75 30.89 -15.34
N ARG A 79 -6.78 31.63 -16.46
CA ARG A 79 -7.44 31.21 -17.71
C ARG A 79 -6.72 30.05 -18.38
N GLU A 80 -5.39 30.09 -18.48
CA GLU A 80 -4.58 28.97 -18.97
C GLU A 80 -4.69 27.74 -18.05
N HIS A 81 -4.78 27.96 -16.74
CA HIS A 81 -5.01 26.92 -15.73
C HIS A 81 -6.37 26.26 -15.86
N LEU A 82 -7.43 27.04 -16.09
CA LEU A 82 -8.76 26.53 -16.37
C LEU A 82 -8.74 25.70 -17.67
N ALA A 83 -8.07 26.20 -18.72
CA ALA A 83 -7.94 25.51 -20.01
C ALA A 83 -7.22 24.15 -19.90
N GLN A 84 -6.11 24.04 -19.15
CA GLN A 84 -5.38 22.78 -18.99
C GLN A 84 -6.06 21.77 -18.04
N HIS A 85 -6.75 22.26 -17.01
CA HIS A 85 -7.60 21.41 -16.16
C HIS A 85 -8.76 20.84 -16.97
N HIS A 86 -9.41 21.68 -17.79
CA HIS A 86 -10.35 21.23 -18.79
C HIS A 86 -9.68 20.24 -19.74
N LEU A 87 -8.46 20.42 -20.24
CA LEU A 87 -7.83 19.45 -21.14
C LEU A 87 -7.60 18.05 -20.54
N ARG A 88 -7.35 17.89 -19.22
CA ARG A 88 -7.14 16.57 -18.61
C ARG A 88 -8.45 15.89 -18.17
N LEU A 89 -9.38 16.67 -17.62
CA LEU A 89 -10.73 16.17 -17.38
C LEU A 89 -11.41 15.87 -18.71
N ALA A 90 -11.28 16.75 -19.70
CA ALA A 90 -11.66 16.49 -21.08
C ALA A 90 -10.92 15.27 -21.60
N ALA A 91 -9.60 15.09 -21.43
CA ALA A 91 -8.94 13.86 -21.89
C ALA A 91 -9.48 12.57 -21.26
N ALA A 92 -10.07 12.60 -20.05
CA ALA A 92 -10.77 11.46 -19.45
C ALA A 92 -12.25 11.39 -19.87
N THR A 93 -12.96 12.51 -19.89
CA THR A 93 -14.37 12.66 -20.27
C THR A 93 -14.61 12.44 -21.77
N GLU A 94 -13.64 12.81 -22.60
CA GLU A 94 -13.55 12.57 -24.05
C GLU A 94 -12.97 11.19 -24.35
N TRP A 95 -12.30 10.53 -23.38
CA TRP A 95 -11.85 9.17 -23.57
C TRP A 95 -13.06 8.26 -23.74
N LYS A 96 -13.10 7.59 -24.88
CA LYS A 96 -14.07 6.54 -25.15
C LYS A 96 -13.33 5.23 -25.18
N ASN A 97 -13.69 4.35 -24.25
CA ASN A 97 -13.17 2.99 -24.25
C ASN A 97 -13.53 2.33 -25.58
N ASP A 98 -12.55 1.70 -26.21
CA ASP A 98 -12.81 0.83 -27.35
C ASP A 98 -13.74 -0.30 -26.90
N PRO A 99 -14.94 -0.44 -27.51
CA PRO A 99 -15.85 -1.53 -27.19
C PRO A 99 -15.21 -2.92 -27.34
N ALA A 100 -14.26 -3.09 -28.27
CA ALA A 100 -13.54 -4.34 -28.46
C ALA A 100 -12.63 -4.65 -27.26
N MET A 101 -11.92 -3.65 -26.73
CA MET A 101 -11.14 -3.79 -25.50
C MET A 101 -12.04 -4.13 -24.31
N ALA A 102 -13.14 -3.39 -24.12
CA ALA A 102 -14.08 -3.64 -23.03
C ALA A 102 -14.68 -5.06 -23.07
N ALA A 103 -14.97 -5.59 -24.26
CA ALA A 103 -15.46 -6.96 -24.44
C ALA A 103 -14.43 -8.05 -24.07
N ARG A 104 -13.14 -7.71 -24.08
CA ARG A 104 -12.01 -8.60 -23.74
C ARG A 104 -11.54 -8.45 -22.29
N VAL A 105 -12.16 -7.57 -21.50
CA VAL A 105 -11.87 -7.41 -20.07
C VAL A 105 -12.84 -8.27 -19.26
N GLY A 106 -12.29 -9.14 -18.43
CA GLY A 106 -12.98 -9.86 -17.36
C GLY A 106 -12.84 -9.14 -16.02
N VAL A 107 -13.87 -9.14 -15.18
CA VAL A 107 -13.84 -8.48 -13.86
C VAL A 107 -13.94 -9.51 -12.74
N LEU A 108 -13.00 -9.45 -11.79
CA LEU A 108 -12.97 -10.30 -10.60
C LEU A 108 -13.21 -9.48 -9.34
N ILE A 109 -14.28 -9.81 -8.61
CA ILE A 109 -14.62 -9.14 -7.35
C ILE A 109 -14.67 -10.18 -6.23
N PRO A 110 -13.57 -10.38 -5.48
CA PRO A 110 -13.61 -11.16 -4.26
C PRO A 110 -14.33 -10.37 -3.16
N CYS A 111 -15.26 -11.00 -2.45
CA CYS A 111 -16.09 -10.32 -1.47
C CYS A 111 -16.31 -11.18 -0.21
N HIS A 112 -16.66 -10.52 0.91
CA HIS A 112 -16.98 -11.17 2.18
C HIS A 112 -17.98 -10.30 2.96
N ARG A 113 -19.20 -10.83 3.17
CA ARG A 113 -20.30 -10.12 3.86
C ARG A 113 -20.61 -8.77 3.21
N SER A 114 -20.87 -8.80 1.90
CA SER A 114 -20.85 -7.59 1.04
C SER A 114 -22.22 -7.19 0.53
N ALA A 115 -23.31 -7.80 1.04
CA ALA A 115 -24.67 -7.53 0.57
C ALA A 115 -25.03 -6.03 0.60
N ALA A 116 -24.50 -5.29 1.58
CA ALA A 116 -24.77 -3.86 1.75
C ALA A 116 -24.09 -2.94 0.70
N GLU A 117 -23.03 -3.41 0.02
CA GLU A 117 -22.19 -2.55 -0.83
C GLU A 117 -21.99 -3.05 -2.26
N ILE A 118 -21.97 -4.37 -2.47
CA ILE A 118 -21.65 -5.00 -3.77
C ILE A 118 -22.56 -4.50 -4.89
N GLY A 119 -23.83 -4.20 -4.59
CA GLY A 119 -24.78 -3.69 -5.58
C GLY A 119 -24.35 -2.36 -6.20
N ARG A 120 -23.71 -1.46 -5.44
CA ARG A 120 -23.19 -0.18 -5.96
C ARG A 120 -21.97 -0.40 -6.84
N THR A 121 -21.05 -1.26 -6.41
CA THR A 121 -19.87 -1.68 -7.17
C THR A 121 -20.28 -2.27 -8.51
N LEU A 122 -21.18 -3.26 -8.53
CA LEU A 122 -21.64 -3.91 -9.76
C LEU A 122 -22.33 -2.91 -10.72
N LYS A 123 -23.22 -2.05 -10.20
CA LYS A 123 -23.85 -1.00 -11.01
C LYS A 123 -22.83 -0.06 -11.64
N SER A 124 -21.72 0.22 -10.95
CA SER A 124 -20.65 1.04 -11.50
C SER A 124 -19.88 0.33 -12.63
N VAL A 125 -19.68 -0.99 -12.50
CA VAL A 125 -18.91 -1.84 -13.43
C VAL A 125 -19.67 -2.13 -14.71
N ILE A 126 -20.98 -2.46 -14.64
CA ILE A 126 -21.79 -2.81 -15.83
C ILE A 126 -21.93 -1.68 -16.85
N ARG A 127 -21.58 -0.44 -16.46
CA ARG A 127 -21.52 0.70 -17.38
C ARG A 127 -20.35 0.59 -18.37
N HIS A 128 -19.31 -0.16 -18.00
CA HIS A 128 -18.05 -0.25 -18.74
C HIS A 128 -17.80 -1.65 -19.30
N ILE A 129 -18.18 -2.69 -18.55
CA ILE A 129 -17.86 -4.08 -18.87
C ILE A 129 -19.15 -4.89 -19.07
N PRO A 130 -19.24 -5.76 -20.10
CA PRO A 130 -20.39 -6.64 -20.28
C PRO A 130 -20.68 -7.48 -19.03
N PRO A 131 -21.93 -7.60 -18.58
CA PRO A 131 -22.26 -8.33 -17.35
C PRO A 131 -21.83 -9.80 -17.33
N GLY A 132 -21.76 -10.46 -18.49
CA GLY A 132 -21.28 -11.84 -18.62
C GLY A 132 -19.78 -12.03 -18.40
N ASN A 133 -19.01 -10.93 -18.37
CA ASN A 133 -17.58 -10.95 -18.08
C ASN A 133 -17.29 -10.65 -16.59
N ILE A 134 -18.31 -10.51 -15.75
CA ILE A 134 -18.16 -10.17 -14.34
C ILE A 134 -18.35 -11.42 -13.48
N VAL A 135 -17.38 -11.68 -12.62
CA VAL A 135 -17.38 -12.79 -11.66
C VAL A 135 -17.23 -12.24 -10.25
N VAL A 136 -18.23 -12.51 -9.41
CA VAL A 136 -18.23 -12.22 -7.98
C VAL A 136 -17.94 -13.50 -7.21
N ILE A 137 -16.88 -13.49 -6.40
CA ILE A 137 -16.49 -14.63 -5.58
C ILE A 137 -16.63 -14.25 -4.11
N ASP A 138 -17.73 -14.68 -3.52
CA ASP A 138 -18.00 -14.54 -2.10
C ASP A 138 -17.26 -15.64 -1.35
N ASN A 139 -16.62 -15.28 -0.24
CA ASN A 139 -15.94 -16.24 0.60
C ASN A 139 -16.18 -15.98 2.08
N SER A 140 -16.11 -17.04 2.86
CA SER A 140 -16.09 -16.93 4.32
C SER A 140 -15.47 -18.19 4.91
N ASN A 141 -15.36 -18.29 6.23
CA ASN A 141 -14.95 -19.54 6.90
C ASN A 141 -16.17 -20.32 7.40
N GLU A 142 -17.30 -20.20 6.71
CA GLU A 142 -18.58 -20.81 7.04
C GLU A 142 -19.02 -21.76 5.91
N PRO A 143 -19.76 -22.84 6.19
CA PRO A 143 -20.21 -23.79 5.16
C PRO A 143 -21.20 -23.17 4.16
N ASN A 144 -21.94 -22.13 4.58
CA ASN A 144 -22.93 -21.43 3.78
C ASN A 144 -22.62 -19.93 3.72
N PRO A 145 -23.08 -19.19 2.68
CA PRO A 145 -22.92 -17.74 2.60
C PRO A 145 -23.41 -17.03 3.86
N PRO A 146 -22.62 -16.09 4.42
CA PRO A 146 -22.95 -15.43 5.69
C PRO A 146 -24.03 -14.34 5.57
N ASP A 147 -24.38 -13.93 4.36
CA ASP A 147 -25.39 -12.90 4.08
C ASP A 147 -26.03 -13.07 2.69
N GLU A 148 -26.92 -12.14 2.33
CA GLU A 148 -27.70 -12.15 1.08
C GLU A 148 -26.91 -11.62 -0.14
N THR A 149 -25.57 -11.69 -0.14
CA THR A 149 -24.74 -11.19 -1.25
C THR A 149 -25.18 -11.80 -2.59
N LYS A 150 -25.50 -13.10 -2.63
CA LYS A 150 -26.01 -13.79 -3.82
C LYS A 150 -27.28 -13.15 -4.39
N ALA A 151 -28.25 -12.84 -3.52
CA ALA A 151 -29.52 -12.24 -3.92
C ALA A 151 -29.30 -10.83 -4.50
N VAL A 152 -28.41 -10.05 -3.89
CA VAL A 152 -28.05 -8.71 -4.38
C VAL A 152 -27.39 -8.79 -5.75
N VAL A 153 -26.43 -9.70 -5.96
CA VAL A 153 -25.78 -9.90 -7.27
C VAL A 153 -26.80 -10.26 -8.34
N ALA A 154 -27.70 -11.22 -8.04
CA ALA A 154 -28.75 -11.64 -8.97
C ALA A 154 -29.72 -10.49 -9.33
N SER A 155 -30.00 -9.59 -8.37
CA SER A 155 -30.86 -8.42 -8.59
C SER A 155 -30.26 -7.36 -9.50
N VAL A 156 -28.92 -7.27 -9.60
CA VAL A 156 -28.26 -6.30 -10.48
C VAL A 156 -28.33 -6.76 -11.93
N HIS A 157 -27.92 -8.00 -12.22
CA HIS A 157 -28.02 -8.54 -13.57
C HIS A 157 -27.86 -10.08 -13.59
N PRO A 158 -28.74 -10.84 -14.29
CA PRO A 158 -28.74 -12.31 -14.25
C PRO A 158 -27.53 -12.98 -14.90
N LYS A 159 -26.79 -12.26 -15.76
CA LYS A 159 -25.56 -12.78 -16.41
C LYS A 159 -24.29 -12.67 -15.54
N ILE A 160 -24.34 -11.96 -14.41
CA ILE A 160 -23.17 -11.86 -13.52
C ILE A 160 -22.98 -13.22 -12.85
N VAL A 161 -21.76 -13.75 -12.91
CA VAL A 161 -21.44 -15.05 -12.29
C VAL A 161 -21.20 -14.83 -10.81
N TYR A 162 -21.95 -15.53 -9.96
CA TYR A 162 -21.72 -15.59 -8.52
C TYR A 162 -21.24 -16.99 -8.12
N ARG A 163 -20.18 -17.06 -7.30
CA ARG A 163 -19.74 -18.28 -6.63
C ARG A 163 -19.45 -18.01 -5.17
N TYR A 164 -19.77 -18.99 -4.33
CA TYR A 164 -19.45 -18.98 -2.92
C TYR A 164 -18.35 -19.98 -2.59
N LEU A 165 -17.40 -19.58 -1.74
CA LEU A 165 -16.33 -20.42 -1.21
C LEU A 165 -16.40 -20.46 0.32
N GLY A 166 -16.53 -21.66 0.91
CA GLY A 166 -16.48 -21.85 2.36
C GLY A 166 -15.09 -21.71 3.00
N VAL A 167 -14.11 -21.16 2.27
CA VAL A 167 -12.76 -20.86 2.76
C VAL A 167 -12.44 -19.38 2.53
N GLY A 168 -12.29 -18.63 3.62
CA GLY A 168 -12.22 -17.17 3.64
C GLY A 168 -10.82 -16.64 3.32
N HIS A 169 -10.45 -16.61 2.04
CA HIS A 169 -9.15 -16.14 1.59
C HIS A 169 -9.22 -15.36 0.26
N LYS A 170 -8.86 -14.07 0.29
CA LYS A 170 -8.95 -13.18 -0.89
C LYS A 170 -8.20 -13.73 -2.10
N THR A 171 -6.94 -14.16 -1.92
CA THR A 171 -6.16 -14.74 -3.03
C THR A 171 -6.79 -16.02 -3.58
N ASN A 172 -7.44 -16.84 -2.73
CA ASN A 172 -8.09 -18.05 -3.22
C ASN A 172 -9.32 -17.68 -4.05
N ALA A 173 -10.10 -16.71 -3.59
CA ALA A 173 -11.22 -16.16 -4.35
C ALA A 173 -10.78 -15.57 -5.69
N LEU A 174 -9.68 -14.83 -5.75
CA LEU A 174 -9.10 -14.34 -7.00
C LEU A 174 -8.70 -15.50 -7.94
N SER A 175 -8.05 -16.54 -7.42
CA SER A 175 -7.59 -17.69 -8.21
C SER A 175 -8.77 -18.49 -8.79
N VAL A 176 -9.76 -18.81 -7.96
CA VAL A 176 -10.97 -19.52 -8.41
C VAL A 176 -11.77 -18.66 -9.39
N GLY A 177 -11.92 -17.36 -9.11
CA GLY A 177 -12.64 -16.43 -9.97
C GLY A 177 -12.02 -16.32 -11.37
N LEU A 178 -10.70 -16.30 -11.45
CA LEU A 178 -9.96 -16.27 -12.71
C LEU A 178 -10.29 -17.46 -13.63
N GLN A 179 -10.54 -18.64 -13.06
CA GLN A 179 -10.96 -19.83 -13.80
C GLN A 179 -12.42 -19.76 -14.29
N GLN A 180 -13.26 -18.92 -13.67
CA GLN A 180 -14.66 -18.72 -14.08
C GLN A 180 -14.81 -17.66 -15.19
N LEU A 181 -13.76 -16.88 -15.48
CA LEU A 181 -13.84 -15.88 -16.54
C LEU A 181 -13.94 -16.52 -17.94
N PRO A 182 -14.79 -15.98 -18.83
CA PRO A 182 -14.86 -16.42 -20.22
C PRO A 182 -13.49 -16.45 -20.88
N ARG A 183 -13.21 -17.44 -21.73
CA ARG A 183 -11.92 -17.54 -22.44
C ARG A 183 -11.65 -16.37 -23.39
N SER A 184 -12.69 -15.66 -23.81
CA SER A 184 -12.58 -14.44 -24.62
C SER A 184 -12.03 -13.23 -23.86
N CYS A 185 -11.90 -13.32 -22.54
CA CYS A 185 -11.28 -12.27 -21.75
C CYS A 185 -9.76 -12.43 -21.77
N ASP A 186 -9.07 -11.50 -22.44
CA ASP A 186 -7.60 -11.42 -22.49
C ASP A 186 -7.02 -10.60 -21.34
N PHE A 187 -7.86 -9.79 -20.70
CA PHE A 187 -7.49 -8.94 -19.57
C PHE A 187 -8.35 -9.23 -18.34
N VAL A 188 -7.80 -8.96 -17.17
CA VAL A 188 -8.42 -9.16 -15.87
C VAL A 188 -8.37 -7.86 -15.09
N LEU A 189 -9.52 -7.28 -14.80
CA LEU A 189 -9.69 -6.18 -13.86
C LEU A 189 -10.10 -6.77 -12.50
N HIS A 190 -9.19 -6.77 -11.52
CA HIS A 190 -9.55 -7.09 -10.14
C HIS A 190 -10.06 -5.84 -9.42
N LEU A 191 -11.09 -5.99 -8.57
CA LEU A 191 -11.70 -4.91 -7.80
C LEU A 191 -12.08 -5.38 -6.40
N ASP A 192 -11.90 -4.52 -5.38
CA ASP A 192 -12.54 -4.74 -4.09
C ASP A 192 -14.08 -4.58 -4.21
N ASP A 193 -14.82 -5.26 -3.33
CA ASP A 193 -16.28 -5.33 -3.31
C ASP A 193 -16.99 -4.00 -3.01
N ASP A 194 -16.28 -3.06 -2.42
CA ASP A 194 -16.74 -1.72 -2.06
C ASP A 194 -16.21 -0.61 -2.98
N THR A 195 -15.62 -0.98 -4.12
CA THR A 195 -14.96 -0.06 -5.06
C THR A 195 -15.84 0.27 -6.27
N MET A 196 -16.10 1.56 -6.46
CA MET A 196 -16.87 2.08 -7.59
C MET A 196 -15.96 2.63 -8.69
N LEU A 197 -16.24 2.21 -9.92
CA LEU A 197 -15.63 2.81 -11.11
C LEU A 197 -16.25 4.18 -11.40
N PRO A 198 -15.44 5.20 -11.77
CA PRO A 198 -15.97 6.50 -12.17
C PRO A 198 -16.80 6.39 -13.46
N GLU A 199 -17.60 7.43 -13.74
CA GLU A 199 -18.43 7.48 -14.95
C GLU A 199 -17.61 7.45 -16.23
N HIS A 200 -16.45 8.12 -16.24
CA HIS A 200 -15.49 8.10 -17.34
C HIS A 200 -14.26 7.25 -16.97
N PHE A 201 -14.49 5.96 -16.72
CA PHE A 201 -13.41 5.02 -16.43
C PHE A 201 -12.61 4.72 -17.70
N VAL A 202 -11.29 4.83 -17.63
CA VAL A 202 -10.39 4.69 -18.76
C VAL A 202 -9.83 3.27 -18.86
N LEU A 203 -10.12 2.61 -19.97
CA LEU A 203 -9.49 1.37 -20.42
C LEU A 203 -8.61 1.74 -21.63
N ASP A 204 -7.31 1.88 -21.39
CA ASP A 204 -6.34 2.25 -22.42
C ASP A 204 -5.46 1.06 -22.81
N GLU A 205 -5.81 0.41 -23.92
CA GLU A 205 -5.01 -0.69 -24.48
C GLU A 205 -3.62 -0.22 -24.93
N GLY A 206 -3.45 1.07 -25.23
CA GLY A 206 -2.16 1.67 -25.57
C GLY A 206 -1.13 1.55 -24.43
N LYS A 207 -1.58 1.42 -23.18
CA LYS A 207 -0.72 1.12 -22.02
C LYS A 207 -0.13 -0.29 -22.07
N PHE A 208 -0.70 -1.18 -22.86
CA PHE A 208 -0.25 -2.55 -23.07
C PHE A 208 0.46 -2.75 -24.41
N THR A 209 0.67 -1.72 -25.24
CA THR A 209 1.40 -1.83 -26.51
C THR A 209 2.77 -2.47 -26.33
N ASP A 210 3.45 -2.15 -25.24
CA ASP A 210 4.65 -2.86 -24.83
C ASP A 210 4.28 -4.18 -24.13
N ASN A 211 4.69 -5.30 -24.73
CA ASN A 211 4.41 -6.65 -24.22
C ASN A 211 5.06 -6.94 -22.86
N ALA A 212 6.10 -6.18 -22.46
CA ALA A 212 6.67 -6.27 -21.11
C ALA A 212 5.71 -5.69 -20.05
N VAL A 213 4.74 -4.85 -20.42
CA VAL A 213 3.75 -4.33 -19.49
C VAL A 213 2.65 -5.37 -19.26
N SER A 214 2.63 -5.87 -18.03
CA SER A 214 1.73 -6.91 -17.55
C SER A 214 0.47 -6.35 -16.91
N ALA A 215 0.55 -5.17 -16.28
CA ALA A 215 -0.54 -4.63 -15.47
C ALA A 215 -0.50 -3.11 -15.33
N ILE A 216 -1.68 -2.54 -15.08
CA ILE A 216 -1.92 -1.13 -14.88
C ILE A 216 -2.71 -0.93 -13.58
N SER A 217 -2.15 -0.14 -12.67
CA SER A 217 -2.84 0.33 -11.47
C SER A 217 -3.62 1.60 -11.76
N TYR A 218 -4.65 1.89 -10.97
CA TYR A 218 -5.45 3.11 -11.11
C TYR A 218 -5.30 4.03 -9.91
N GLY A 219 -5.67 5.30 -10.08
CA GLY A 219 -5.79 6.26 -8.99
C GLY A 219 -6.89 5.83 -8.01
N ILE A 220 -6.73 6.22 -6.74
CA ILE A 220 -7.69 5.86 -5.68
C ILE A 220 -8.12 7.13 -4.94
N GLU A 221 -9.43 7.22 -4.72
CA GLU A 221 -10.09 8.22 -3.90
C GLU A 221 -10.93 7.51 -2.83
N MET A 222 -10.93 8.05 -1.61
CA MET A 222 -11.72 7.52 -0.51
C MET A 222 -13.01 8.31 -0.33
N VAL A 223 -14.11 7.60 -0.11
CA VAL A 223 -15.28 8.20 0.53
C VAL A 223 -14.89 8.58 1.95
N HIS A 224 -15.05 9.86 2.29
CA HIS A 224 -14.69 10.38 3.59
C HIS A 224 -15.83 11.21 4.22
N GLU A 225 -16.20 10.85 5.44
CA GLU A 225 -17.16 11.57 6.27
C GLU A 225 -16.49 12.17 7.52
N ASN A 226 -15.28 11.71 7.83
CA ASN A 226 -14.53 12.16 8.99
C ASN A 226 -13.04 12.43 8.67
N GLN A 227 -12.32 12.96 9.66
CA GLN A 227 -10.93 13.38 9.51
C GLN A 227 -9.95 12.20 9.28
N VAL A 228 -10.24 11.01 9.82
CA VAL A 228 -9.40 9.82 9.59
C VAL A 228 -9.49 9.40 8.14
N GLN A 229 -10.71 9.30 7.61
CA GLN A 229 -10.93 8.95 6.21
C GLN A 229 -10.37 10.02 5.27
N ALA A 230 -10.46 11.30 5.62
CA ALA A 230 -9.84 12.37 4.85
C ALA A 230 -8.31 12.28 4.81
N ALA A 231 -7.67 11.85 5.91
CA ALA A 231 -6.23 11.59 5.94
C ALA A 231 -5.84 10.35 5.10
N VAL A 232 -6.66 9.29 5.12
CA VAL A 232 -6.47 8.12 4.25
C VAL A 232 -6.67 8.49 2.78
N ASP A 233 -7.66 9.33 2.44
CA ASP A 233 -7.84 9.86 1.09
C ASP A 233 -6.58 10.61 0.62
N PHE A 234 -6.05 11.49 1.47
CA PHE A 234 -4.83 12.24 1.15
C PHE A 234 -3.63 11.30 0.93
N GLU A 235 -3.46 10.29 1.79
CA GLU A 235 -2.44 9.23 1.65
C GLU A 235 -2.54 8.52 0.28
N PHE A 236 -3.74 8.11 -0.14
CA PHE A 236 -3.92 7.39 -1.40
C PHE A 236 -3.76 8.27 -2.64
N LYS A 237 -4.15 9.54 -2.57
CA LYS A 237 -3.87 10.51 -3.63
C LYS A 237 -2.37 10.78 -3.77
N LEU A 238 -1.64 10.83 -2.65
CA LEU A 238 -0.17 10.89 -2.63
C LEU A 238 0.43 9.64 -3.29
N PHE A 239 0.01 8.44 -2.88
CA PHE A 239 0.49 7.19 -3.47
C PHE A 239 0.22 7.12 -4.98
N SER A 240 -0.97 7.51 -5.42
CA SER A 240 -1.35 7.53 -6.83
C SER A 240 -0.43 8.48 -7.63
N THR A 241 -0.14 9.67 -7.08
CA THR A 241 0.76 10.64 -7.71
C THR A 241 2.19 10.13 -7.79
N THR A 242 2.73 9.62 -6.68
CA THR A 242 4.09 9.09 -6.63
C THR A 242 4.25 7.88 -7.54
N ARG A 243 3.22 7.03 -7.66
CA ARG A 243 3.21 5.89 -8.59
C ARG A 243 3.15 6.32 -10.05
N ALA A 244 2.38 7.35 -10.39
CA ALA A 244 2.40 7.91 -11.73
C ALA A 244 3.79 8.45 -12.12
N LEU A 245 4.50 9.06 -11.16
CA LEU A 245 5.89 9.46 -11.37
C LEU A 245 6.83 8.24 -11.49
N ALA A 246 6.66 7.23 -10.63
CA ALA A 246 7.46 6.02 -10.66
C ALA A 246 7.28 5.21 -11.95
N ASP A 247 6.08 5.19 -12.52
CA ASP A 247 5.79 4.60 -13.85
C ASP A 247 6.60 5.29 -14.96
N HIS A 248 6.71 6.62 -14.88
CA HIS A 248 7.49 7.39 -15.84
C HIS A 248 9.00 7.14 -15.66
N TRP A 249 9.51 7.06 -14.43
CA TRP A 249 10.96 6.96 -14.15
C TRP A 249 11.48 5.55 -13.93
N SER A 250 10.61 4.54 -13.91
CA SER A 250 10.96 3.15 -13.64
C SER A 250 9.81 2.21 -14.01
N THR A 251 9.22 1.56 -13.02
CA THR A 251 7.99 0.76 -13.03
C THR A 251 7.34 0.88 -11.66
N ILE A 252 6.02 0.75 -11.56
CA ILE A 252 5.38 0.60 -10.25
C ILE A 252 5.64 -0.82 -9.72
N TRP A 253 5.65 -0.99 -8.40
CA TRP A 253 6.02 -2.29 -7.80
C TRP A 253 4.87 -3.29 -7.64
N PHE A 254 3.63 -2.82 -7.67
CA PHE A 254 2.43 -3.64 -7.58
C PHE A 254 1.20 -2.79 -7.93
N CYS A 255 0.18 -3.38 -8.56
CA CYS A 255 -1.16 -2.79 -8.60
C CYS A 255 -1.78 -2.82 -7.20
N HIS A 256 -2.55 -1.79 -6.83
CA HIS A 256 -3.24 -1.79 -5.53
C HIS A 256 -4.20 -2.99 -5.41
N GLY A 257 -4.31 -3.60 -4.24
CA GLY A 257 -5.30 -4.67 -4.00
C GLY A 257 -6.76 -4.24 -4.24
N ILE A 258 -7.01 -2.93 -4.24
CA ILE A 258 -8.30 -2.28 -4.52
C ILE A 258 -8.68 -2.38 -6.00
N VAL A 259 -7.70 -2.16 -6.90
CA VAL A 259 -7.94 -2.15 -8.35
C VAL A 259 -6.67 -2.38 -9.14
N GLY A 260 -6.76 -3.21 -10.18
CA GLY A 260 -5.71 -3.36 -11.18
C GLY A 260 -6.20 -4.08 -12.43
N LEU A 261 -5.74 -3.61 -13.59
CA LEU A 261 -6.01 -4.23 -14.88
C LEU A 261 -4.76 -4.99 -15.32
N TRP A 262 -4.89 -6.29 -15.60
CA TRP A 262 -3.78 -7.18 -15.94
C TRP A 262 -4.00 -7.85 -17.28
N ARG A 263 -2.93 -8.20 -17.97
CA ARG A 263 -2.96 -9.27 -18.97
C ARG A 263 -3.28 -10.57 -18.25
N ARG A 264 -4.31 -11.28 -18.71
CA ARG A 264 -4.82 -12.49 -18.04
C ARG A 264 -3.72 -13.53 -17.83
N GLU A 265 -2.97 -13.87 -18.87
CA GLU A 265 -1.89 -14.86 -18.80
C GLU A 265 -0.84 -14.50 -17.73
N ARG A 266 -0.50 -13.21 -17.60
CA ARG A 266 0.48 -12.73 -16.62
C ARG A 266 -0.08 -12.80 -15.20
N PHE A 267 -1.36 -12.47 -15.04
CA PHE A 267 -2.06 -12.63 -13.76
C PHE A 267 -2.17 -14.10 -13.35
N GLU A 268 -2.52 -15.00 -14.28
CA GLU A 268 -2.56 -16.45 -14.08
C GLU A 268 -1.21 -16.99 -13.61
N ARG A 269 -0.13 -16.61 -14.29
CA ARG A 269 1.23 -17.00 -13.91
C ARG A 269 1.61 -16.48 -12.52
N ALA A 270 1.37 -15.20 -12.23
CA ALA A 270 1.67 -14.63 -10.92
C ALA A 270 0.85 -15.27 -9.79
N MET A 271 -0.40 -15.65 -10.06
CA MET A 271 -1.27 -16.36 -9.11
C MET A 271 -0.81 -17.81 -8.87
N ALA A 272 -0.29 -18.49 -9.89
CA ALA A 272 0.25 -19.85 -9.75
C ALA A 272 1.47 -19.90 -8.82
N ASP A 273 2.32 -18.87 -8.85
CA ASP A 273 3.51 -18.77 -8.00
C ASP A 273 3.23 -18.13 -6.62
N HIS A 274 2.00 -17.68 -6.37
CA HIS A 274 1.68 -16.92 -5.17
C HIS A 274 1.72 -17.81 -3.90
N PRO A 275 2.36 -17.37 -2.79
CA PRO A 275 2.47 -18.18 -1.57
C PRO A 275 1.19 -18.27 -0.71
N PHE A 276 0.04 -17.87 -1.25
CA PHE A 276 -1.28 -17.77 -0.58
C PHE A 276 -1.25 -17.32 0.90
N LEU A 277 -0.53 -16.23 1.19
CA LEU A 277 -0.51 -15.63 2.52
C LEU A 277 -1.82 -14.86 2.79
N PRO A 278 -2.30 -14.81 4.06
CA PRO A 278 -3.57 -14.18 4.43
C PRO A 278 -3.56 -12.64 4.36
N PHE A 279 -2.46 -12.04 3.92
CA PHE A 279 -2.33 -10.60 3.76
C PHE A 279 -1.33 -10.24 2.66
N GLY A 280 -1.57 -9.08 2.03
CA GLY A 280 -0.63 -8.44 1.11
C GLY A 280 -0.48 -9.18 -0.21
N GLU A 281 -1.58 -9.73 -0.72
CA GLU A 281 -1.64 -10.43 -2.00
C GLU A 281 -1.15 -9.55 -3.14
N ASP A 282 -1.53 -8.28 -3.12
CA ASP A 282 -1.20 -7.28 -4.14
C ASP A 282 0.31 -7.08 -4.30
N ASN A 283 1.02 -6.95 -3.18
CA ASN A 283 2.46 -6.79 -3.10
C ASN A 283 3.22 -8.03 -3.53
N TRP A 284 2.68 -9.22 -3.23
CA TRP A 284 3.27 -10.48 -3.69
C TRP A 284 3.09 -10.67 -5.18
N LEU A 285 1.89 -10.41 -5.70
CA LEU A 285 1.63 -10.44 -7.14
C LEU A 285 2.54 -9.48 -7.90
N GLY A 286 2.68 -8.24 -7.41
CA GLY A 286 3.61 -7.28 -8.00
C GLY A 286 5.06 -7.74 -7.95
N MET A 287 5.52 -8.31 -6.82
CA MET A 287 6.88 -8.83 -6.72
C MET A 287 7.14 -10.01 -7.66
N LEU A 288 6.22 -10.97 -7.73
CA LEU A 288 6.31 -12.13 -8.64
C LEU A 288 6.32 -11.66 -10.09
N ASN A 289 5.51 -10.67 -10.42
CA ASN A 289 5.52 -10.05 -11.73
C ASN A 289 6.89 -9.44 -12.09
N LEU A 290 7.50 -8.71 -11.16
CA LEU A 290 8.86 -8.18 -11.35
C LEU A 290 9.90 -9.31 -11.49
N LEU A 291 9.76 -10.41 -10.73
CA LEU A 291 10.65 -11.57 -10.84
C LEU A 291 10.52 -12.27 -12.20
N HIS A 292 9.34 -12.20 -12.82
CA HIS A 292 9.12 -12.62 -14.22
C HIS A 292 9.59 -11.57 -15.25
N ASN A 293 10.38 -10.59 -14.82
CA ASN A 293 10.89 -9.47 -15.62
C ASN A 293 9.79 -8.71 -16.38
N CYS A 294 8.61 -8.61 -15.77
CA CYS A 294 7.48 -7.87 -16.32
C CYS A 294 7.32 -6.52 -15.62
N ARG A 295 6.95 -5.51 -16.40
CA ARG A 295 6.68 -4.16 -15.91
C ARG A 295 5.21 -3.97 -15.57
N MET A 296 4.97 -3.01 -14.69
CA MET A 296 3.65 -2.49 -14.37
C MET A 296 3.65 -0.97 -14.50
N GLY A 297 2.51 -0.42 -14.89
CA GLY A 297 2.32 1.02 -15.05
C GLY A 297 1.12 1.59 -14.30
N MET A 298 0.86 2.88 -14.49
CA MET A 298 -0.20 3.61 -13.81
C MET A 298 -1.12 4.30 -14.82
N GLU A 299 -2.43 4.15 -14.61
CA GLU A 299 -3.46 4.99 -15.21
C GLU A 299 -3.86 6.09 -14.23
N TYR A 300 -3.51 7.32 -14.57
CA TYR A 300 -3.66 8.47 -13.68
C TYR A 300 -4.80 9.41 -14.09
N ARG A 301 -5.52 9.10 -15.18
CA ARG A 301 -6.73 9.82 -15.61
C ARG A 301 -7.98 9.37 -14.87
N SER A 302 -8.03 8.12 -14.40
CA SER A 302 -9.17 7.58 -13.65
C SER A 302 -8.81 7.31 -12.20
N PHE A 303 -9.69 7.76 -11.30
CA PHE A 303 -9.63 7.47 -9.87
C PHE A 303 -10.86 6.65 -9.49
N VAL A 304 -10.64 5.45 -8.95
CA VAL A 304 -11.72 4.63 -8.40
C VAL A 304 -12.05 5.11 -7.00
N ARG A 305 -13.33 5.02 -6.63
CA ARG A 305 -13.81 5.46 -5.32
C ARG A 305 -14.10 4.27 -4.42
N THR A 306 -13.46 4.19 -3.26
CA THR A 306 -13.61 3.08 -2.29
C THR A 306 -13.76 3.61 -0.86
N PHE A 307 -13.87 2.74 0.13
CA PHE A 307 -14.07 3.10 1.52
C PHE A 307 -12.81 2.90 2.36
N ALA A 308 -12.52 3.89 3.20
CA ALA A 308 -11.51 3.78 4.24
C ALA A 308 -12.14 3.50 5.61
N PRO A 309 -11.45 2.76 6.51
CA PRO A 309 -11.89 2.61 7.89
C PRO A 309 -12.06 3.97 8.59
N PRO A 310 -13.16 4.19 9.35
CA PRO A 310 -13.44 5.49 9.95
C PRO A 310 -12.64 5.79 11.22
N THR A 311 -11.93 4.80 11.77
CA THR A 311 -11.24 4.89 13.07
C THR A 311 -9.78 4.48 12.97
N LEU A 312 -8.93 5.10 13.79
CA LEU A 312 -7.51 4.75 13.87
C LEU A 312 -7.31 3.38 14.53
N LEU A 313 -7.89 3.18 15.71
CA LEU A 313 -7.75 1.99 16.54
C LEU A 313 -9.06 1.18 16.56
N PRO A 314 -8.99 -0.16 16.77
CA PRO A 314 -10.17 -0.94 17.06
C PRO A 314 -10.79 -0.52 18.41
N PRO A 315 -12.10 -0.73 18.61
CA PRO A 315 -12.72 -0.49 19.90
C PRO A 315 -12.08 -1.36 20.99
N PRO A 316 -11.87 -0.85 22.22
CA PRO A 316 -11.29 -1.63 23.30
C PRO A 316 -12.21 -2.82 23.68
N PRO A 317 -11.65 -4.01 24.00
CA PRO A 317 -12.45 -5.18 24.35
C PRO A 317 -13.37 -4.97 25.55
N CYS A 318 -12.97 -4.10 26.49
CA CYS A 318 -13.71 -3.82 27.73
C CYS A 318 -14.89 -2.86 27.57
N VAL A 319 -15.02 -2.19 26.42
CA VAL A 319 -16.11 -1.21 26.19
C VAL A 319 -17.30 -1.86 25.47
N GLY A 320 -17.19 -3.13 25.06
CA GLY A 320 -18.23 -3.82 24.30
C GLY A 320 -18.64 -3.06 23.02
N HIS A 321 -19.68 -3.54 22.36
CA HIS A 321 -20.27 -2.90 21.17
C HIS A 321 -21.07 -1.62 21.51
N LEU A 322 -20.59 -0.77 22.43
CA LEU A 322 -21.24 0.51 22.79
C LEU A 322 -21.11 1.53 21.64
N GLY A 323 -21.86 1.33 20.56
CA GLY A 323 -22.00 2.26 19.45
C GLY A 323 -20.82 2.33 18.48
N PHE A 324 -19.74 1.57 18.69
CA PHE A 324 -18.68 1.43 17.70
C PHE A 324 -19.12 0.45 16.61
N HIS A 325 -19.35 0.94 15.39
CA HIS A 325 -19.59 0.10 14.22
C HIS A 325 -18.39 -0.81 13.95
N GLU A 326 -18.47 -2.08 14.34
CA GLU A 326 -17.49 -3.06 13.92
C GLU A 326 -17.81 -3.47 12.49
N ARG A 327 -17.14 -2.84 11.52
CA ARG A 327 -17.19 -3.25 10.12
C ARG A 327 -16.61 -4.66 10.00
N LEU A 328 -17.46 -5.68 9.97
CA LEU A 328 -17.08 -7.09 9.79
C LEU A 328 -16.72 -7.43 8.32
N GLN A 329 -17.07 -6.57 7.36
CA GLN A 329 -16.76 -6.74 5.94
C GLN A 329 -15.30 -6.40 5.60
N GLY A 330 -14.90 -6.54 4.32
CA GLY A 330 -13.53 -6.22 3.86
C GLY A 330 -12.46 -7.10 4.52
N TYR A 331 -12.79 -8.37 4.71
CA TYR A 331 -12.02 -9.34 5.49
C TYR A 331 -11.80 -8.90 6.95
N GLY A 332 -12.61 -7.99 7.49
CA GLY A 332 -12.55 -7.48 8.86
C GLY A 332 -11.53 -6.35 9.09
N ALA A 333 -11.17 -5.56 8.07
CA ALA A 333 -10.30 -4.38 8.23
C ALA A 333 -11.06 -3.17 8.83
N SER A 334 -11.59 -3.31 10.05
CA SER A 334 -12.47 -2.33 10.69
C SER A 334 -11.81 -1.03 11.17
N SER A 335 -10.49 -0.97 11.24
CA SER A 335 -9.71 0.20 11.66
C SER A 335 -8.42 0.33 10.85
N VAL A 336 -7.85 1.54 10.82
CA VAL A 336 -6.57 1.80 10.15
C VAL A 336 -5.45 0.94 10.76
N TRP A 337 -5.41 0.77 12.09
CA TRP A 337 -4.42 -0.10 12.75
C TRP A 337 -4.49 -1.54 12.25
N LYS A 338 -5.70 -2.12 12.18
CA LYS A 338 -5.89 -3.49 11.70
C LYS A 338 -5.53 -3.63 10.22
N GLN A 339 -5.86 -2.65 9.40
CA GLN A 339 -5.53 -2.66 7.97
C GLN A 339 -4.02 -2.50 7.73
N ARG A 340 -3.37 -1.58 8.44
CA ARG A 340 -1.97 -1.19 8.22
C ARG A 340 -1.01 -2.08 9.00
N ALA A 341 -1.08 -2.03 10.34
CA ALA A 341 -0.13 -2.65 11.25
C ALA A 341 -0.23 -4.19 11.25
N HIS A 342 -1.43 -4.75 11.11
CA HIS A 342 -1.63 -6.21 11.13
C HIS A 342 -1.58 -6.89 9.76
N ARG A 343 -1.62 -6.15 8.65
CA ARG A 343 -1.62 -6.73 7.28
C ARG A 343 -0.52 -6.15 6.42
N TRP A 344 -0.61 -4.86 6.08
CA TRP A 344 0.27 -4.26 5.08
C TRP A 344 1.74 -4.23 5.53
N TYR A 345 1.99 -3.70 6.72
CA TYR A 345 3.34 -3.49 7.22
C TYR A 345 4.02 -4.78 7.69
N VAL A 346 3.25 -5.85 7.91
CA VAL A 346 3.78 -7.19 8.18
C VAL A 346 4.42 -7.80 6.92
N ASN A 347 4.04 -7.33 5.73
CA ASN A 347 4.48 -7.95 4.52
C ASN A 347 5.94 -7.57 4.18
N ALA A 348 6.34 -6.30 4.34
CA ALA A 348 7.59 -5.77 3.75
C ALA A 348 8.88 -6.52 4.15
N PRO A 349 9.17 -6.82 5.44
CA PRO A 349 10.40 -7.55 5.80
C PRO A 349 10.51 -8.95 5.19
N ARG A 350 9.38 -9.61 4.90
CA ARG A 350 9.37 -10.95 4.27
C ARG A 350 9.86 -10.93 2.84
N ARG A 351 9.75 -9.79 2.16
CA ARG A 351 10.12 -9.62 0.76
C ARG A 351 11.54 -9.05 0.59
N THR A 352 12.28 -8.83 1.67
CA THR A 352 13.62 -8.21 1.62
C THR A 352 14.60 -8.98 0.74
N ALA A 353 14.68 -10.31 0.86
CA ALA A 353 15.58 -11.13 0.05
C ALA A 353 15.26 -11.03 -1.46
N TRP A 354 13.98 -11.11 -1.81
CA TRP A 354 13.51 -10.93 -3.19
C TRP A 354 13.76 -9.52 -3.71
N ARG A 355 13.62 -8.50 -2.85
CA ARG A 355 13.91 -7.11 -3.21
C ARG A 355 15.40 -6.90 -3.48
N LEU A 356 16.28 -7.55 -2.73
CA LEU A 356 17.73 -7.57 -2.99
C LEU A 356 18.03 -8.26 -4.32
N LEU A 357 17.36 -9.36 -4.63
CA LEU A 357 17.49 -10.03 -5.93
C LEU A 357 17.07 -9.11 -7.09
N LEU A 358 15.90 -8.48 -6.98
CA LEU A 358 15.39 -7.54 -7.98
C LEU A 358 16.30 -6.32 -8.14
N LEU A 359 16.87 -5.80 -7.06
CA LEU A 359 17.84 -4.69 -7.12
C LEU A 359 19.01 -5.02 -8.06
N LEU A 360 19.46 -6.27 -8.06
CA LEU A 360 20.60 -6.72 -8.86
C LEU A 360 20.19 -7.13 -10.28
N LEU A 361 19.04 -7.81 -10.44
CA LEU A 361 18.71 -8.54 -11.66
C LEU A 361 17.60 -7.91 -12.50
N TYR A 362 16.74 -7.06 -11.94
CA TYR A 362 15.56 -6.57 -12.65
C TYR A 362 15.92 -5.57 -13.75
N ASP A 363 15.29 -5.70 -14.92
CA ASP A 363 15.49 -4.84 -16.07
C ASP A 363 14.20 -4.10 -16.49
N CYS A 364 14.22 -2.78 -16.39
CA CYS A 364 13.15 -1.89 -16.86
C CYS A 364 13.18 -1.64 -18.38
N GLY A 365 14.16 -2.19 -19.11
CA GLY A 365 14.39 -2.04 -20.55
C GLY A 365 15.28 -0.85 -20.92
N GLU A 366 15.40 0.16 -20.05
CA GLU A 366 16.18 1.37 -20.29
C GLU A 366 17.11 1.66 -19.10
N TRP A 367 18.35 2.12 -19.36
CA TRP A 367 19.37 2.30 -18.32
C TRP A 367 18.98 3.31 -17.23
N TRP A 368 18.31 4.41 -17.59
CA TRP A 368 17.91 5.45 -16.65
C TRP A 368 16.71 5.00 -15.80
N ARG A 369 15.77 4.25 -16.40
CA ARG A 369 14.68 3.58 -15.66
C ARG A 369 15.21 2.53 -14.69
N ASN A 370 16.26 1.84 -15.10
CA ASN A 370 16.98 0.89 -14.26
C ASN A 370 17.65 1.57 -13.07
N ALA A 371 18.31 2.71 -13.29
CA ALA A 371 18.87 3.54 -12.23
C ALA A 371 17.77 4.03 -11.26
N GLY A 372 16.65 4.52 -11.79
CA GLY A 372 15.48 4.92 -11.00
C GLY A 372 14.93 3.78 -10.14
N PHE A 373 14.76 2.59 -10.71
CA PHE A 373 14.32 1.40 -9.98
C PHE A 373 15.28 1.01 -8.86
N ARG A 374 16.60 1.05 -9.13
CA ARG A 374 17.64 0.68 -8.17
C ARG A 374 17.70 1.67 -7.02
N LEU A 375 17.62 2.97 -7.33
CA LEU A 375 17.50 4.01 -6.32
C LEU A 375 16.27 3.73 -5.45
N ALA A 376 15.07 3.67 -6.04
CA ALA A 376 13.82 3.41 -5.29
C ALA A 376 13.90 2.16 -4.41
N SER A 377 14.50 1.07 -4.93
CA SER A 377 14.67 -0.19 -4.20
C SER A 377 15.62 -0.05 -3.02
N LEU A 378 16.74 0.67 -3.18
CA LEU A 378 17.66 1.00 -2.08
C LEU A 378 16.97 1.84 -1.01
N LEU A 379 16.17 2.84 -1.39
CA LEU A 379 15.46 3.69 -0.43
C LEU A 379 14.47 2.89 0.42
N HIS A 380 13.81 1.91 -0.20
CA HIS A 380 12.86 1.05 0.51
C HIS A 380 13.54 0.02 1.39
N LEU A 381 14.64 -0.60 0.93
CA LEU A 381 15.46 -1.50 1.76
C LEU A 381 16.02 -0.76 2.98
N TRP A 382 16.51 0.47 2.76
CA TRP A 382 16.94 1.37 3.83
C TRP A 382 15.79 1.68 4.79
N HIS A 383 14.60 1.99 4.28
CA HIS A 383 13.44 2.27 5.12
C HIS A 383 13.03 1.07 6.00
N ILE A 384 13.01 -0.15 5.43
CA ILE A 384 12.73 -1.37 6.21
C ILE A 384 13.74 -1.52 7.35
N TRP A 385 15.04 -1.36 7.05
CA TRP A 385 16.09 -1.46 8.05
C TRP A 385 15.99 -0.36 9.11
N PHE A 386 15.73 0.88 8.70
CA PHE A 386 15.56 2.01 9.60
C PHE A 386 14.41 1.79 10.58
N VAL A 387 13.24 1.37 10.11
CA VAL A 387 12.08 1.07 10.96
C VAL A 387 12.38 -0.04 11.97
N LEU A 388 13.12 -1.07 11.56
CA LEU A 388 13.54 -2.15 12.46
C LEU A 388 14.56 -1.66 13.49
N ALA A 389 15.54 -0.84 13.08
CA ALA A 389 16.58 -0.32 13.95
C ALA A 389 16.10 0.78 14.90
N GLN A 390 15.04 1.51 14.54
CA GLN A 390 14.56 2.68 15.27
C GLN A 390 14.17 2.38 16.72
N LEU A 391 13.38 1.34 16.97
CA LEU A 391 12.93 1.00 18.32
C LEU A 391 14.13 0.70 19.26
N PRO A 392 15.10 -0.16 18.91
CA PRO A 392 16.33 -0.33 19.69
C PRO A 392 17.11 0.96 19.93
N ILE A 393 17.25 1.81 18.90
CA ILE A 393 18.01 3.07 18.97
C ILE A 393 17.32 4.06 19.91
N GLU A 394 16.01 4.22 19.80
CA GLU A 394 15.23 5.14 20.65
C GLU A 394 15.25 4.70 22.12
N LEU A 395 15.05 3.41 22.39
CA LEU A 395 15.15 2.87 23.75
C LEU A 395 16.54 3.10 24.35
N LEU A 396 17.60 2.89 23.56
CA LEU A 396 18.96 3.16 23.99
C LEU A 396 19.18 4.65 24.25
N ALA A 397 18.74 5.53 23.35
CA ALA A 397 18.91 6.98 23.47
C ALA A 397 18.17 7.55 24.70
N ILE A 398 16.92 7.13 24.92
CA ILE A 398 16.12 7.56 26.08
C ILE A 398 16.80 7.09 27.38
N SER A 399 17.22 5.81 27.44
CA SER A 399 17.82 5.23 28.65
C SER A 399 19.19 5.83 29.03
N THR A 400 19.94 6.35 28.05
CA THR A 400 21.32 6.81 28.26
C THR A 400 21.45 8.31 28.45
N HIS A 401 20.54 9.11 27.87
CA HIS A 401 20.76 10.55 27.75
C HIS A 401 19.61 11.42 28.28
N GLY A 402 18.39 10.90 28.45
CA GLY A 402 17.28 11.66 29.06
C GLY A 402 16.94 12.99 28.36
N GLU A 403 17.34 13.17 27.10
CA GLU A 403 17.21 14.44 26.37
C GLU A 403 15.83 14.59 25.72
N TRP A 404 14.81 14.72 26.57
CA TRP A 404 13.42 14.93 26.14
C TRP A 404 13.24 16.17 25.26
N LEU A 405 14.02 17.24 25.49
CA LEU A 405 13.96 18.45 24.68
C LEU A 405 14.46 18.20 23.24
N PHE A 406 15.57 17.49 23.06
CA PHE A 406 16.06 17.15 21.73
C PHE A 406 15.05 16.29 20.98
N PHE A 407 14.48 15.29 21.66
CA PHE A 407 13.41 14.46 21.10
C PHE A 407 12.19 15.30 20.69
N ALA A 408 11.74 16.24 21.53
CA ALA A 408 10.61 17.11 21.23
C ALA A 408 10.89 18.02 20.02
N LEU A 409 12.05 18.70 19.98
CA LEU A 409 12.45 19.56 18.86
C LEU A 409 12.55 18.77 17.55
N TRP A 410 13.10 17.56 17.63
CA TRP A 410 13.23 16.66 16.49
C TRP A 410 11.87 16.26 15.91
N ASN A 411 10.94 15.81 16.76
CA ASN A 411 9.59 15.47 16.32
C ASN A 411 8.84 16.71 15.80
N GLY A 412 9.05 17.89 16.40
CA GLY A 412 8.50 19.15 15.91
C GLY A 412 8.99 19.52 14.51
N LEU A 413 10.28 19.28 14.21
CA LEU A 413 10.85 19.47 12.88
C LEU A 413 10.20 18.53 11.86
N ILE A 414 10.14 17.22 12.16
CA ILE A 414 9.51 16.21 11.28
C ILE A 414 8.03 16.56 11.02
N TYR A 415 7.33 17.00 12.07
CA TYR A 415 5.94 17.41 11.94
C TYR A 415 5.79 18.60 10.99
N THR A 416 6.63 19.62 11.17
CA THR A 416 6.62 20.84 10.34
C THR A 416 6.99 20.54 8.89
N THR A 417 8.01 19.73 8.64
CA THR A 417 8.38 19.31 7.28
C THR A 417 7.25 18.54 6.62
N GLY A 418 6.55 17.67 7.37
CA GLY A 418 5.38 16.96 6.86
C GLY A 418 4.23 17.89 6.46
N ILE A 419 3.98 18.98 7.20
CA ILE A 419 3.01 20.01 6.80
C ILE A 419 3.46 20.67 5.49
N LEU A 420 4.73 21.07 5.40
CA LEU A 420 5.26 21.76 4.23
C LEU A 420 5.19 20.87 2.98
N GLU A 421 5.57 19.60 3.08
CA GLU A 421 5.46 18.62 2.00
C GLU A 421 4.01 18.43 1.56
N GLY A 422 3.10 18.25 2.53
CA GLY A 422 1.68 18.13 2.26
C GLY A 422 1.11 19.40 1.60
N ALA A 423 1.52 20.58 2.05
CA ALA A 423 1.10 21.86 1.49
C ALA A 423 1.63 22.07 0.08
N VAL A 424 2.90 21.72 -0.19
CA VAL A 424 3.48 21.78 -1.55
C VAL A 424 2.74 20.83 -2.47
N MET A 425 2.51 19.58 -2.06
CA MET A 425 1.75 18.66 -2.91
C MET A 425 0.34 19.19 -3.17
N ASN A 426 -0.37 19.59 -2.12
CA ASN A 426 -1.76 19.98 -2.20
C ASN A 426 -1.97 21.30 -2.98
N TYR A 427 -1.19 22.32 -2.66
CA TYR A 427 -1.41 23.69 -3.16
C TYR A 427 -0.47 24.09 -4.31
N VAL A 428 0.60 23.34 -4.56
CA VAL A 428 1.53 23.61 -5.68
C VAL A 428 1.40 22.54 -6.76
N VAL A 429 1.61 21.25 -6.43
CA VAL A 429 1.59 20.18 -7.43
C VAL A 429 0.17 19.91 -7.93
N TRP A 430 -0.79 19.79 -7.02
CA TRP A 430 -2.19 19.53 -7.34
C TRP A 430 -3.01 20.81 -7.54
N ARG A 431 -2.36 21.99 -7.63
CA ARG A 431 -3.05 23.26 -7.87
C ARG A 431 -3.94 23.26 -9.13
N ARG A 432 -3.57 22.45 -10.12
CA ARG A 432 -4.32 22.25 -11.38
C ARG A 432 -5.23 21.02 -11.36
N SER A 433 -5.55 20.48 -10.18
CA SER A 433 -6.41 19.31 -10.01
C SER A 433 -7.22 19.43 -8.71
N PRO A 434 -8.21 20.33 -8.65
CA PRO A 434 -8.99 20.58 -7.44
C PRO A 434 -9.65 19.33 -6.85
N SER A 435 -10.05 18.37 -7.70
CA SER A 435 -10.59 17.07 -7.25
C SER A 435 -9.60 16.24 -6.42
N ARG A 436 -8.30 16.51 -6.56
CA ARG A 436 -7.23 15.87 -5.78
C ARG A 436 -6.87 16.65 -4.52
N GLN A 437 -7.21 17.93 -4.46
CA GLN A 437 -6.88 18.75 -3.30
C GLN A 437 -7.70 18.32 -2.09
N VAL A 438 -7.10 18.47 -0.91
CA VAL A 438 -7.74 18.25 0.39
C VAL A 438 -7.79 19.56 1.17
N ALA A 439 -8.65 19.61 2.18
CA ALA A 439 -8.78 20.76 3.06
C ALA A 439 -7.47 21.05 3.81
N LEU A 440 -7.21 22.33 4.13
CA LEU A 440 -6.02 22.75 4.89
C LEU A 440 -5.89 22.00 6.22
N ARG A 441 -7.03 21.75 6.89
CA ARG A 441 -7.09 20.94 8.12
C ARG A 441 -6.46 19.55 7.93
N THR A 442 -6.73 18.89 6.81
CA THR A 442 -6.15 17.58 6.50
C THR A 442 -4.65 17.69 6.29
N VAL A 443 -4.17 18.71 5.59
CA VAL A 443 -2.72 18.96 5.42
C VAL A 443 -2.02 19.16 6.77
N ILE A 444 -2.61 19.96 7.68
CA ILE A 444 -2.04 20.25 9.00
C ILE A 444 -2.03 19.01 9.92
N LEU A 445 -3.06 18.15 9.81
CA LEU A 445 -3.19 16.94 10.64
C LEU A 445 -2.50 15.71 10.05
N GLN A 446 -2.12 15.75 8.76
CA GLN A 446 -1.49 14.62 8.08
C GLN A 446 -0.22 14.11 8.79
N PRO A 447 0.68 14.96 9.32
CA PRO A 447 1.87 14.46 10.01
C PRO A 447 1.54 13.69 11.30
N ALA A 448 0.48 14.06 12.02
CA ALA A 448 0.00 13.28 13.18
C ALA A 448 -0.50 11.89 12.76
N TYR A 449 -1.26 11.82 11.66
CA TYR A 449 -1.70 10.56 11.06
C TYR A 449 -0.51 9.73 10.57
N ASN A 450 0.48 10.34 9.92
CA ASN A 450 1.70 9.65 9.47
C ASN A 450 2.52 9.12 10.66
N TYR A 451 2.59 9.86 11.77
CA TYR A 451 3.23 9.38 13.00
C TYR A 451 2.51 8.14 13.56
N PHE A 452 1.17 8.15 13.57
CA PHE A 452 0.39 6.96 13.92
C PHE A 452 0.69 5.77 12.99
N LEU A 453 0.76 6.00 11.68
CA LEU A 453 1.16 4.96 10.72
C LEU A 453 2.58 4.45 10.96
N HIS A 454 3.50 5.34 11.33
CA HIS A 454 4.88 4.99 11.66
C HIS A 454 5.00 4.04 12.85
N VAL A 455 4.20 4.27 13.90
CA VAL A 455 4.07 3.32 15.02
C VAL A 455 3.54 1.97 14.51
N GLY A 456 2.55 2.00 13.61
CA GLY A 456 2.05 0.79 12.94
C GLY A 456 3.14 0.08 12.12
N TYR A 457 4.02 0.82 11.46
CA TYR A 457 5.16 0.30 10.69
C TYR A 457 6.12 -0.46 11.59
N ILE A 458 6.55 0.15 12.69
CA ILE A 458 7.43 -0.47 13.70
C ILE A 458 6.80 -1.77 14.19
N TYR A 459 5.54 -1.72 14.65
CA TYR A 459 4.82 -2.91 15.11
C TYR A 459 4.75 -3.99 14.03
N GLY A 460 4.31 -3.64 12.82
CA GLY A 460 4.11 -4.58 11.74
C GLY A 460 5.41 -5.24 11.28
N HIS A 461 6.50 -4.47 11.19
CA HIS A 461 7.81 -4.99 10.79
C HIS A 461 8.40 -5.94 11.84
N TRP A 462 8.35 -5.58 13.12
CA TRP A 462 8.79 -6.48 14.18
C TRP A 462 7.91 -7.72 14.27
N ARG A 463 6.59 -7.58 14.14
CA ARG A 463 5.67 -8.73 14.06
C ARG A 463 6.01 -9.65 12.89
N SER A 464 6.40 -9.07 11.75
CA SER A 464 6.87 -9.83 10.58
C SER A 464 8.09 -10.68 10.92
N VAL A 465 9.14 -10.07 11.46
CA VAL A 465 10.39 -10.74 11.80
C VAL A 465 10.20 -11.82 12.87
N LEU A 466 9.36 -11.56 13.87
CA LEU A 466 9.19 -12.44 15.03
C LEU A 466 8.21 -13.60 14.79
N TYR A 467 7.09 -13.35 14.10
CA TYR A 467 6.00 -14.34 13.96
C TYR A 467 5.87 -14.91 12.55
N TYR A 468 6.42 -14.21 11.56
CA TYR A 468 6.24 -14.53 10.14
C TYR A 468 7.59 -14.65 9.46
N ILE A 469 8.47 -15.41 10.10
CA ILE A 469 9.87 -15.60 9.73
C ILE A 469 9.97 -15.78 8.21
N PRO A 470 10.76 -14.94 7.51
CA PRO A 470 11.00 -15.09 6.08
C PRO A 470 11.41 -16.53 5.77
N CYS A 471 10.90 -17.09 4.67
CA CYS A 471 11.15 -18.47 4.24
C CYS A 471 10.54 -19.59 5.11
N TRP A 472 9.79 -19.29 6.19
CA TRP A 472 8.98 -20.29 6.87
C TRP A 472 7.60 -20.42 6.20
N PRO A 473 7.17 -21.62 5.76
CA PRO A 473 5.86 -21.82 5.16
C PRO A 473 4.77 -21.44 6.15
N MET A 474 3.81 -20.61 5.74
CA MET A 474 2.60 -20.43 6.52
C MET A 474 1.59 -21.47 6.08
N GLU A 475 1.26 -22.41 6.95
CA GLU A 475 0.08 -23.22 6.76
C GLU A 475 -1.14 -22.33 6.91
N TYR A 476 -1.68 -21.87 5.79
CA TYR A 476 -3.03 -21.31 5.78
C TYR A 476 -4.01 -22.48 5.92
N ARG A 477 -4.81 -22.47 7.00
CA ARG A 477 -5.97 -23.35 7.19
C ARG A 477 -6.99 -23.05 6.09
N GLY A 478 -6.85 -23.73 4.95
CA GLY A 478 -7.60 -23.45 3.72
C GLY A 478 -6.78 -23.57 2.44
N SER A 479 -5.46 -23.79 2.53
CA SER A 479 -4.68 -24.19 1.36
C SER A 479 -5.21 -25.52 0.79
N PRO A 480 -5.15 -25.77 -0.52
CA PRO A 480 -5.61 -27.03 -1.13
C PRO A 480 -4.97 -28.28 -0.49
N LYS A 481 -3.77 -28.14 0.06
CA LYS A 481 -3.09 -29.19 0.86
C LYS A 481 -3.79 -29.46 2.19
N ALA A 482 -4.38 -28.46 2.84
CA ALA A 482 -5.09 -28.59 4.11
C ALA A 482 -6.55 -29.04 3.97
N THR A 483 -7.18 -28.84 2.80
CA THR A 483 -8.59 -29.23 2.55
C THR A 483 -8.75 -30.63 1.96
N GLY A 484 -7.67 -31.38 1.76
CA GLY A 484 -7.72 -32.72 1.14
C GLY A 484 -8.10 -32.73 -0.34
N LEU A 485 -8.38 -31.57 -0.94
CA LEU A 485 -8.75 -31.41 -2.35
C LEU A 485 -7.52 -31.43 -3.30
N GLY A 486 -6.29 -31.51 -2.76
CA GLY A 486 -5.04 -31.51 -3.52
C GLY A 486 -4.41 -32.89 -3.78
N ALA A 487 -4.99 -34.00 -3.33
CA ALA A 487 -4.45 -35.35 -3.57
C ALA A 487 -5.14 -36.01 -4.77
N GLY A 488 -5.03 -35.38 -5.94
CA GLY A 488 -5.60 -35.91 -7.18
C GLY A 488 -5.04 -35.18 -8.38
N ASN A 489 -3.92 -35.68 -8.89
CA ASN A 489 -3.23 -35.29 -10.13
C ASN A 489 -2.28 -34.09 -10.04
N GLY A 490 -1.03 -34.43 -9.71
CA GLY A 490 0.18 -33.97 -10.40
C GLY A 490 0.27 -32.48 -10.75
N LEU A 491 0.82 -31.69 -9.83
CA LEU A 491 1.71 -30.61 -10.21
C LEU A 491 3.12 -31.00 -9.72
N PRO A 492 4.15 -30.94 -10.59
CA PRO A 492 5.51 -31.27 -10.18
C PRO A 492 5.95 -30.31 -9.08
N GLN A 493 6.63 -30.86 -8.08
CA GLN A 493 7.38 -30.07 -7.11
C GLN A 493 8.42 -29.24 -7.88
N LEU A 494 8.39 -27.92 -7.69
CA LEU A 494 9.47 -26.99 -8.03
C LEU A 494 10.23 -26.63 -6.77
#